data_AF-A0A2P6NQL7-F1
#
_entry.id   AF-A0A2P6NQL7-F1
#
_cell.length_a   1.000
_cell.length_b   1.000
_cell.length_c   1.000
_cell.angle_alpha   90.00
_cell.angle_beta   90.00
_cell.angle_gamma   90.00
#
_symmetry.space_group_name_H-M   'P 1'
#
loop_
_entity.id
_entity.type
_entity.pdbx_description
1 polymer ?
#
loop_
_entity_poly.entity_id
_entity_poly.type
_entity_poly.pdbx_seq_one_letter_code
_entity_poly.pdbx_strand_id
1 'polypeptide(L)'
;MKHALIWMLLLSSIAIIIAKKDHYQTLGVARDATTAEIKKAYRNLAVKYHPDKNSDDPQAEQKFVAIGAAYETLSDPEKRRHYDQFGDDNGPQGHPGGGQRGGPGGASFSFNGGDAFRVFEQFFGGSNPFGGGGGGGFDMGNMFGNMGGMGGMGGGQPKGRGRPQGQPQQPKEKPFQGSKKILRVEDSRKFEEKVMKNRDEVWLVAFYNDGAESVGLSKEMTEAANKLDGMVHLAALDSSKMSQLVQKYKVEHIPSLWLFPAGPRHDQPQEISGKLTAKDIVQFGMNSIPADSVKGIRKGNVVSFLNEEVEGVTLPKVILFTDKSTVPPLYKAVARTMKKIFSFGVVSPSEKDLVEQYHVEKFPTIFIFPADTSRDPIIYNGPISFSEIVKYLKKQSTSLPPAKRESDVNKMSISKSNFNSLCKPSSICLVVVGGDSQKQTTDVVKEIQETSNGRYHVSWLPKSQRDFLQTLGVEETKDIKILVLNRKRSRHSVLSDVSTKKKRETSIGGIALGDVTWRDTPLDYANKLKLYDFYIEEEDLRVSLSLAV
;
A
#
# COMPACT_ATOMS: atom_id res chain seq x y z
N MET A 1 -14.16 -3.11 -73.73
CA MET A 1 -15.08 -2.54 -72.71
C MET A 1 -16.02 -3.55 -72.05
N LYS A 2 -16.42 -4.67 -72.69
CA LYS A 2 -17.33 -5.66 -72.08
C LYS A 2 -16.70 -6.57 -71.00
N HIS A 3 -15.37 -6.75 -70.98
CA HIS A 3 -14.71 -7.56 -69.94
C HIS A 3 -14.45 -6.80 -68.63
N ALA A 4 -14.26 -5.47 -68.68
CA ALA A 4 -14.10 -4.66 -67.46
C ALA A 4 -15.40 -4.58 -66.63
N LEU A 5 -16.56 -4.62 -67.30
CA LEU A 5 -17.87 -4.65 -66.64
C LEU A 5 -18.18 -6.00 -65.98
N ILE A 6 -17.70 -7.12 -66.53
CA ILE A 6 -17.88 -8.45 -65.91
C ILE A 6 -16.98 -8.61 -64.69
N TRP A 7 -15.76 -8.03 -64.70
CA TRP A 7 -14.90 -8.00 -63.52
C TRP A 7 -15.36 -7.01 -62.44
N MET A 8 -15.97 -5.88 -62.82
CA MET A 8 -16.63 -4.98 -61.86
C MET A 8 -17.92 -5.57 -61.27
N LEU A 9 -18.69 -6.35 -62.04
CA LEU A 9 -19.90 -7.02 -61.54
C LEU A 9 -19.59 -8.30 -60.74
N LEU A 10 -18.46 -8.97 -60.97
CA LEU A 10 -17.95 -10.06 -60.11
C LEU A 10 -17.29 -9.55 -58.82
N LEU A 11 -16.71 -8.34 -58.82
CA LEU A 11 -16.27 -7.67 -57.60
C LEU A 11 -17.42 -6.98 -56.84
N SER A 12 -18.51 -6.59 -57.51
CA SER A 12 -19.72 -6.08 -56.84
C SER A 12 -20.67 -7.19 -56.34
N SER A 13 -20.44 -8.44 -56.73
CA SER A 13 -21.17 -9.61 -56.20
C SER A 13 -20.40 -10.38 -55.11
N ILE A 14 -19.14 -10.02 -54.83
CA ILE A 14 -18.45 -10.40 -53.58
C ILE A 14 -18.75 -9.40 -52.44
N ALA A 15 -19.38 -8.26 -52.74
CA ALA A 15 -19.84 -7.29 -51.74
C ALA A 15 -21.26 -7.55 -51.19
N ILE A 16 -21.92 -8.65 -51.59
CA ILE A 16 -23.22 -9.09 -51.04
C ILE A 16 -23.11 -10.53 -50.53
N ILE A 17 -22.05 -10.84 -49.78
CA ILE A 17 -22.03 -11.95 -48.81
C ILE A 17 -21.26 -11.45 -47.57
N ILE A 18 -21.75 -10.37 -46.94
CA ILE A 18 -21.65 -10.30 -45.47
C ILE A 18 -22.84 -11.11 -44.96
N ALA A 19 -22.76 -12.43 -45.17
CA ALA A 19 -23.61 -13.37 -44.45
C ALA A 19 -23.36 -13.13 -42.96
N LYS A 20 -24.45 -12.93 -42.18
CA LYS A 20 -24.45 -12.72 -40.73
C LYS A 20 -23.27 -13.42 -40.07
N LYS A 21 -22.26 -12.66 -39.60
CA LYS A 21 -21.08 -13.26 -38.97
C LYS A 21 -21.50 -13.94 -37.68
N ASP A 22 -21.38 -15.25 -37.67
CA ASP A 22 -21.54 -16.10 -36.49
C ASP A 22 -20.59 -15.63 -35.37
N HIS A 23 -21.04 -15.61 -34.12
CA HIS A 23 -20.22 -15.21 -32.97
C HIS A 23 -18.98 -16.09 -32.81
N TYR A 24 -19.07 -17.39 -33.14
CA TYR A 24 -17.93 -18.30 -33.11
C TYR A 24 -16.87 -17.91 -34.15
N GLN A 25 -17.31 -17.55 -35.36
CA GLN A 25 -16.44 -17.05 -36.42
C GLN A 25 -15.85 -15.68 -36.08
N THR A 26 -16.61 -14.83 -35.39
CA THR A 26 -16.17 -13.51 -34.94
C THR A 26 -15.03 -13.61 -33.93
N LEU A 27 -15.05 -14.61 -33.04
CA LEU A 27 -13.93 -14.91 -32.13
C LEU A 27 -12.87 -15.83 -32.74
N GLY A 28 -13.13 -16.45 -33.89
CA GLY A 28 -12.21 -17.39 -34.53
C GLY A 28 -12.04 -18.70 -33.77
N VAL A 29 -13.10 -19.18 -33.11
CA VAL A 29 -13.11 -20.42 -32.31
C VAL A 29 -14.11 -21.43 -32.86
N ALA A 30 -13.89 -22.72 -32.57
CA ALA A 30 -14.81 -23.78 -32.95
C ALA A 30 -16.10 -23.76 -32.09
N ARG A 31 -17.18 -24.37 -32.58
CA ARG A 31 -18.48 -24.40 -31.86
C ARG A 31 -18.46 -25.23 -30.58
N ASP A 32 -17.51 -26.13 -30.43
CA ASP A 32 -17.24 -26.93 -29.24
C ASP A 32 -16.18 -26.31 -28.32
N ALA A 33 -15.69 -25.10 -28.64
CA ALA A 33 -14.65 -24.43 -27.86
C ALA A 33 -15.06 -24.27 -26.38
N THR A 34 -14.10 -24.52 -25.49
CA THR A 34 -14.26 -24.34 -24.06
C THR A 34 -14.39 -22.87 -23.69
N THR A 35 -14.99 -22.56 -22.55
CA THR A 35 -15.06 -21.18 -22.03
C THR A 35 -13.67 -20.54 -21.87
N ALA A 36 -12.64 -21.35 -21.58
CA ALA A 36 -11.26 -20.88 -21.48
C ALA A 36 -10.70 -20.44 -22.85
N GLU A 37 -10.98 -21.19 -23.92
CA GLU A 37 -10.57 -20.85 -25.28
C GLU A 37 -11.31 -19.60 -25.81
N ILE A 38 -12.61 -19.49 -25.52
CA ILE A 38 -13.42 -18.31 -25.84
C ILE A 38 -12.86 -17.06 -25.15
N LYS A 39 -12.53 -17.16 -23.85
CA LYS A 39 -11.88 -16.08 -23.09
C LYS A 39 -10.52 -15.70 -23.66
N LYS A 40 -9.71 -16.69 -24.04
CA LYS A 40 -8.38 -16.46 -24.63
C LYS A 40 -8.48 -15.77 -25.98
N ALA A 41 -9.39 -16.20 -26.84
CA ALA A 41 -9.63 -15.60 -28.15
C ALA A 41 -10.09 -14.15 -28.02
N TYR A 42 -11.04 -13.87 -27.13
CA TYR A 42 -11.50 -12.51 -26.84
C TYR A 42 -10.36 -11.58 -26.41
N ARG A 43 -9.51 -12.01 -25.45
CA ARG A 43 -8.36 -11.21 -24.99
C ARG A 43 -7.44 -10.83 -26.14
N ASN A 44 -7.10 -11.77 -27.01
CA ASN A 44 -6.19 -11.54 -28.13
C ASN A 44 -6.79 -10.56 -29.15
N LEU A 45 -8.08 -10.72 -29.46
CA LEU A 45 -8.77 -9.89 -30.45
C LEU A 45 -9.07 -8.48 -29.91
N ALA A 46 -9.46 -8.36 -28.64
CA ALA A 46 -9.74 -7.08 -28.01
C ALA A 46 -8.48 -6.20 -27.90
N VAL A 47 -7.31 -6.79 -27.63
CA VAL A 47 -6.03 -6.07 -27.68
C VAL A 47 -5.66 -5.66 -29.11
N LYS A 48 -5.91 -6.54 -30.09
CA LYS A 48 -5.59 -6.30 -31.50
C LYS A 48 -6.41 -5.15 -32.10
N TYR A 49 -7.69 -5.08 -31.79
CA TYR A 49 -8.64 -4.11 -32.36
C TYR A 49 -9.01 -2.95 -31.43
N HIS A 50 -8.25 -2.72 -30.36
CA HIS A 50 -8.50 -1.60 -29.44
C HIS A 50 -8.43 -0.25 -30.17
N PRO A 51 -9.37 0.69 -29.94
CA PRO A 51 -9.43 1.98 -30.65
C PRO A 51 -8.19 2.84 -30.43
N ASP A 52 -7.59 2.83 -29.23
CA ASP A 52 -6.36 3.59 -28.95
C ASP A 52 -5.16 3.20 -29.84
N LYS A 53 -5.14 1.96 -30.38
CA LYS A 53 -4.07 1.50 -31.28
C LYS A 53 -4.45 1.53 -32.75
N ASN A 54 -5.73 1.77 -33.04
CA ASN A 54 -6.31 1.72 -34.37
C ASN A 54 -7.21 2.96 -34.58
N SER A 55 -6.76 4.13 -34.13
CA SER A 55 -7.50 5.41 -34.23
C SER A 55 -7.80 5.81 -35.67
N ASP A 56 -7.02 5.28 -36.60
CA ASP A 56 -7.05 5.63 -38.02
C ASP A 56 -7.81 4.59 -38.86
N ASP A 57 -8.23 3.45 -38.27
CA ASP A 57 -9.06 2.43 -38.92
C ASP A 57 -10.50 2.48 -38.38
N PRO A 58 -11.45 3.11 -39.10
CA PRO A 58 -12.85 3.18 -38.66
C PRO A 58 -13.55 1.81 -38.61
N GLN A 59 -12.97 0.76 -39.21
CA GLN A 59 -13.48 -0.60 -39.07
C GLN A 59 -12.98 -1.31 -37.80
N ALA A 60 -11.96 -0.79 -37.11
CA ALA A 60 -11.44 -1.40 -35.89
C ALA A 60 -12.44 -1.27 -34.74
N GLU A 61 -13.10 -0.12 -34.62
CA GLU A 61 -14.16 0.09 -33.63
C GLU A 61 -15.33 -0.88 -33.88
N GLN A 62 -15.82 -0.99 -35.11
CA GLN A 62 -16.89 -1.92 -35.47
C GLN A 62 -16.53 -3.39 -35.18
N LYS A 63 -15.28 -3.78 -35.44
CA LYS A 63 -14.76 -5.12 -35.10
C LYS A 63 -14.70 -5.31 -33.59
N PHE A 64 -14.23 -4.30 -32.85
CA PHE A 64 -14.14 -4.34 -31.39
C PHE A 64 -15.52 -4.54 -30.74
N VAL A 65 -16.55 -3.81 -31.22
CA VAL A 65 -17.93 -4.00 -30.77
C VAL A 65 -18.43 -5.41 -31.07
N ALA A 66 -18.21 -5.92 -32.30
CA ALA A 66 -18.62 -7.26 -32.68
C ALA A 66 -17.92 -8.36 -31.86
N ILE A 67 -16.63 -8.18 -31.54
CA ILE A 67 -15.84 -9.09 -30.70
C ILE A 67 -16.38 -9.11 -29.26
N GLY A 68 -16.75 -7.94 -28.72
CA GLY A 68 -17.38 -7.83 -27.40
C GLY A 68 -18.73 -8.54 -27.34
N ALA A 69 -19.58 -8.33 -28.34
CA ALA A 69 -20.91 -8.96 -28.42
C ALA A 69 -20.79 -10.49 -28.50
N ALA A 70 -19.89 -10.98 -29.35
CA ALA A 70 -19.64 -12.41 -29.49
C ALA A 70 -19.14 -13.04 -28.18
N TYR A 71 -18.27 -12.33 -27.46
CA TYR A 71 -17.77 -12.82 -26.18
C TYR A 71 -18.85 -12.81 -25.08
N GLU A 72 -19.69 -11.78 -24.99
CA GLU A 72 -20.76 -11.75 -24.00
C GLU A 72 -21.75 -12.90 -24.22
N THR A 73 -22.11 -13.19 -25.46
CA THR A 73 -23.03 -14.27 -25.79
C THR A 73 -22.41 -15.65 -25.57
N LEU A 74 -21.14 -15.87 -25.97
CA LEU A 74 -20.52 -17.19 -25.93
C LEU A 74 -19.85 -17.55 -24.59
N SER A 75 -19.52 -16.57 -23.74
CA SER A 75 -18.84 -16.82 -22.47
C SER A 75 -19.78 -17.24 -21.34
N ASP A 76 -21.07 -16.95 -21.45
CA ASP A 76 -22.12 -17.39 -20.54
C ASP A 76 -22.80 -18.67 -21.07
N PRO A 77 -22.83 -19.78 -20.30
CA PRO A 77 -23.39 -21.05 -20.78
C PRO A 77 -24.88 -20.99 -21.16
N GLU A 78 -25.69 -20.18 -20.47
CA GLU A 78 -27.12 -20.06 -20.75
C GLU A 78 -27.36 -19.20 -22.00
N LYS A 79 -26.64 -18.09 -22.16
CA LYS A 79 -26.69 -17.26 -23.38
C LYS A 79 -26.16 -18.01 -24.60
N ARG A 80 -25.08 -18.77 -24.45
CA ARG A 80 -24.53 -19.63 -25.50
C ARG A 80 -25.52 -20.71 -25.92
N ARG A 81 -26.15 -21.40 -24.97
CA ARG A 81 -27.19 -22.41 -25.27
C ARG A 81 -28.35 -21.78 -26.03
N HIS A 82 -28.81 -20.61 -25.62
CA HIS A 82 -29.88 -19.88 -26.30
C HIS A 82 -29.47 -19.47 -27.73
N TYR A 83 -28.25 -18.96 -27.90
CA TYR A 83 -27.68 -18.61 -29.20
C TYR A 83 -27.54 -19.82 -30.13
N ASP A 84 -27.05 -20.94 -29.62
CA ASP A 84 -26.92 -22.19 -30.37
C ASP A 84 -28.27 -22.76 -30.80
N GLN A 85 -29.33 -22.51 -30.01
CA GLN A 85 -30.67 -23.00 -30.27
C GLN A 85 -31.50 -22.09 -31.19
N PHE A 86 -31.30 -20.76 -31.15
CA PHE A 86 -32.17 -19.79 -31.81
C PHE A 86 -31.46 -18.77 -32.73
N GLY A 87 -30.13 -18.61 -32.66
CA GLY A 87 -29.38 -17.65 -33.47
C GLY A 87 -29.49 -16.17 -33.03
N ASP A 88 -28.92 -15.26 -33.84
CA ASP A 88 -28.91 -13.80 -33.60
C ASP A 88 -30.09 -13.12 -34.32
N ASP A 89 -31.18 -12.88 -33.59
CA ASP A 89 -32.46 -12.41 -34.15
C ASP A 89 -32.65 -10.89 -34.19
N ASN A 90 -31.60 -10.08 -33.97
CA ASN A 90 -31.67 -8.63 -34.14
C ASN A 90 -30.51 -8.10 -35.01
N GLY A 91 -30.78 -7.84 -36.29
CA GLY A 91 -29.82 -7.31 -37.26
C GLY A 91 -29.59 -5.79 -37.16
N PRO A 92 -28.50 -5.26 -37.76
CA PRO A 92 -28.11 -3.86 -37.65
C PRO A 92 -28.81 -2.99 -38.71
N GLN A 93 -29.95 -2.39 -38.37
CA GLN A 93 -30.51 -1.25 -39.09
C GLN A 93 -31.51 -0.51 -38.21
N GLY A 94 -31.02 0.54 -37.52
CA GLY A 94 -31.90 1.57 -37.00
C GLY A 94 -32.47 2.38 -38.17
N HIS A 95 -33.79 2.37 -38.34
CA HIS A 95 -34.53 3.46 -38.97
C HIS A 95 -35.81 3.76 -38.16
N PRO A 96 -36.28 5.03 -38.19
CA PRO A 96 -37.13 5.59 -37.17
C PRO A 96 -38.62 5.33 -37.46
N GLY A 97 -39.32 4.80 -36.47
CA GLY A 97 -40.79 4.75 -36.43
C GLY A 97 -41.36 3.33 -36.52
N GLY A 98 -42.14 2.95 -35.51
CA GLY A 98 -42.97 1.74 -35.52
C GLY A 98 -42.98 1.02 -34.19
N GLY A 99 -44.11 1.07 -33.48
CA GLY A 99 -44.28 0.48 -32.16
C GLY A 99 -44.37 -1.04 -32.14
N GLN A 100 -43.99 -1.58 -30.98
CA GLN A 100 -44.36 -2.84 -30.31
C GLN A 100 -44.93 -4.01 -31.15
N ARG A 101 -44.25 -5.16 -31.12
CA ARG A 101 -44.89 -6.46 -30.83
C ARG A 101 -43.86 -7.55 -30.51
N GLY A 102 -44.00 -8.19 -29.33
CA GLY A 102 -43.42 -9.50 -29.05
C GLY A 102 -43.04 -9.79 -27.58
N GLY A 103 -43.96 -10.36 -26.79
CA GLY A 103 -43.68 -11.29 -25.68
C GLY A 103 -43.18 -10.75 -24.31
N PRO A 104 -43.88 -11.04 -23.20
CA PRO A 104 -43.38 -10.74 -21.85
C PRO A 104 -42.26 -11.73 -21.48
N GLY A 105 -41.01 -11.28 -21.57
CA GLY A 105 -39.82 -12.07 -21.24
C GLY A 105 -38.62 -11.89 -22.19
N GLY A 106 -38.78 -11.18 -23.32
CA GLY A 106 -37.69 -10.96 -24.26
C GLY A 106 -36.77 -9.81 -23.84
N ALA A 107 -35.59 -10.12 -23.31
CA ALA A 107 -34.50 -9.17 -23.25
C ALA A 107 -34.12 -8.76 -24.68
N SER A 108 -34.33 -7.49 -25.03
CA SER A 108 -33.84 -6.93 -26.28
C SER A 108 -32.31 -6.84 -26.18
N PHE A 109 -31.59 -7.74 -26.84
CA PHE A 109 -30.13 -7.76 -26.87
C PHE A 109 -29.63 -6.69 -27.84
N SER A 110 -29.38 -5.50 -27.32
CA SER A 110 -28.66 -4.46 -28.05
C SER A 110 -27.34 -4.22 -27.31
N PHE A 111 -26.27 -4.80 -27.82
CA PHE A 111 -24.91 -4.57 -27.34
C PHE A 111 -24.32 -3.35 -28.06
N ASN A 112 -23.99 -2.31 -27.30
CA ASN A 112 -23.42 -1.08 -27.87
C ASN A 112 -21.89 -1.04 -27.64
N GLY A 113 -21.18 -0.15 -28.34
CA GLY A 113 -19.73 0.00 -28.19
C GLY A 113 -19.27 0.22 -26.75
N GLY A 114 -20.07 0.93 -25.94
CA GLY A 114 -19.81 1.12 -24.51
C GLY A 114 -19.78 -0.17 -23.68
N ASP A 115 -20.56 -1.19 -24.04
CA ASP A 115 -20.60 -2.46 -23.31
C ASP A 115 -19.38 -3.34 -23.66
N ALA A 116 -18.87 -3.24 -24.90
CA ALA A 116 -17.60 -3.84 -25.31
C ALA A 116 -16.43 -3.33 -24.46
N PHE A 117 -16.39 -2.02 -24.23
CA PHE A 117 -15.36 -1.40 -23.39
C PHE A 117 -15.48 -1.83 -21.93
N ARG A 118 -16.70 -1.93 -21.37
CA ARG A 118 -16.91 -2.39 -19.98
C ARG A 118 -16.49 -3.85 -19.78
N VAL A 119 -16.78 -4.73 -20.74
CA VAL A 119 -16.36 -6.13 -20.70
C VAL A 119 -14.83 -6.25 -20.80
N PHE A 120 -14.18 -5.40 -21.60
CA PHE A 120 -12.72 -5.29 -21.62
C PHE A 120 -12.15 -4.78 -20.28
N GLU A 121 -12.74 -3.72 -19.71
CA GLU A 121 -12.35 -3.18 -18.40
C GLU A 121 -12.51 -4.21 -17.27
N GLN A 122 -13.50 -5.09 -17.35
CA GLN A 122 -13.67 -6.21 -16.42
C GLN A 122 -12.55 -7.25 -16.54
N PHE A 123 -12.00 -7.45 -17.74
CA PHE A 123 -10.92 -8.40 -18.00
C PHE A 123 -9.53 -7.85 -17.70
N PHE A 124 -9.32 -6.56 -17.95
CA PHE A 124 -8.02 -5.89 -17.86
C PHE A 124 -7.97 -4.84 -16.74
N GLY A 125 -9.02 -4.72 -15.92
CA GLY A 125 -9.02 -3.99 -14.65
C GLY A 125 -8.62 -2.52 -14.74
N GLY A 126 -8.99 -1.82 -15.82
CA GLY A 126 -8.59 -0.42 -16.06
C GLY A 126 -7.07 -0.21 -16.12
N SER A 127 -6.30 -1.29 -16.27
CA SER A 127 -4.85 -1.30 -16.41
C SER A 127 -4.51 -1.54 -17.89
N ASN A 128 -3.65 -0.67 -18.44
CA ASN A 128 -3.09 -0.89 -19.76
C ASN A 128 -2.47 -2.30 -19.82
N PRO A 129 -2.83 -3.17 -20.78
CA PRO A 129 -2.23 -4.50 -20.95
C PRO A 129 -0.75 -4.44 -21.41
N PHE A 130 -0.16 -3.25 -21.44
CA PHE A 130 1.24 -2.97 -21.78
C PHE A 130 2.05 -2.48 -20.57
N GLY A 131 1.48 -2.44 -19.36
CA GLY A 131 2.20 -2.19 -18.11
C GLY A 131 2.68 -3.48 -17.45
N GLY A 132 3.68 -4.14 -18.05
CA GLY A 132 4.54 -5.19 -17.52
C GLY A 132 4.05 -6.15 -16.40
N GLY A 133 3.70 -7.39 -16.81
CA GLY A 133 3.89 -8.69 -16.12
C GLY A 133 3.23 -8.90 -14.74
N GLY A 134 2.48 -9.95 -14.43
CA GLY A 134 2.17 -11.22 -15.07
C GLY A 134 1.75 -12.21 -13.97
N GLY A 135 0.57 -12.84 -14.09
CA GLY A 135 0.25 -14.16 -13.49
C GLY A 135 -0.27 -14.26 -12.05
N GLY A 136 -1.43 -14.91 -11.91
CA GLY A 136 -2.00 -15.48 -10.66
C GLY A 136 -2.87 -14.50 -9.87
N GLY A 137 -4.16 -14.70 -9.59
CA GLY A 137 -5.02 -15.87 -9.55
C GLY A 137 -6.02 -15.60 -8.42
N PHE A 138 -7.20 -15.05 -8.71
CA PHE A 138 -8.22 -14.75 -7.70
C PHE A 138 -9.29 -15.84 -7.67
N ASP A 139 -9.42 -16.45 -6.50
CA ASP A 139 -10.35 -17.49 -6.09
C ASP A 139 -11.79 -16.95 -5.97
N MET A 140 -12.73 -17.65 -6.61
CA MET A 140 -14.18 -17.39 -6.60
C MET A 140 -14.85 -17.96 -5.33
N GLY A 141 -14.56 -17.40 -4.16
CA GLY A 141 -15.18 -17.85 -2.91
C GLY A 141 -16.46 -17.11 -2.47
N ASN A 142 -16.59 -15.81 -2.75
CA ASN A 142 -17.52 -14.97 -1.97
C ASN A 142 -18.54 -14.15 -2.79
N MET A 143 -18.85 -14.53 -4.03
CA MET A 143 -19.84 -13.81 -4.86
C MET A 143 -21.28 -14.36 -4.75
N PHE A 144 -21.51 -15.50 -4.09
CA PHE A 144 -22.82 -16.20 -4.10
C PHE A 144 -23.67 -16.02 -2.83
N GLY A 145 -23.37 -15.03 -1.98
CA GLY A 145 -23.98 -14.92 -0.65
C GLY A 145 -25.17 -13.98 -0.47
N ASN A 146 -25.60 -13.18 -1.48
CA ASN A 146 -26.52 -12.07 -1.20
C ASN A 146 -27.67 -11.85 -2.21
N MET A 147 -28.15 -12.91 -2.86
CA MET A 147 -29.30 -12.82 -3.77
C MET A 147 -30.36 -13.87 -3.44
N GLY A 148 -31.03 -13.69 -2.29
CA GLY A 148 -32.17 -14.52 -1.89
C GLY A 148 -33.19 -13.70 -1.12
N GLY A 149 -34.26 -13.27 -1.80
CA GLY A 149 -35.39 -12.65 -1.13
C GLY A 149 -36.25 -11.75 -2.03
N MET A 150 -37.05 -12.35 -2.91
CA MET A 150 -38.10 -11.63 -3.64
C MET A 150 -39.32 -12.54 -3.81
N GLY A 151 -40.45 -12.12 -3.23
CA GLY A 151 -41.72 -12.82 -3.35
C GLY A 151 -42.88 -11.87 -3.05
N GLY A 152 -43.83 -11.75 -3.97
CA GLY A 152 -45.08 -11.00 -3.77
C GLY A 152 -45.71 -10.48 -5.06
N MET A 153 -46.53 -11.32 -5.69
CA MET A 153 -47.33 -11.08 -6.90
C MET A 153 -48.65 -10.33 -6.63
N GLY A 154 -49.18 -9.70 -7.68
CA GLY A 154 -50.60 -9.35 -7.87
C GLY A 154 -50.77 -7.90 -8.34
N GLY A 155 -51.42 -7.54 -9.45
CA GLY A 155 -52.33 -8.20 -10.38
C GLY A 155 -53.49 -7.24 -10.68
N GLY A 156 -53.80 -6.94 -11.96
CA GLY A 156 -55.12 -6.40 -12.36
C GLY A 156 -55.18 -5.11 -13.23
N GLN A 157 -55.24 -5.33 -14.56
CA GLN A 157 -55.94 -4.65 -15.68
C GLN A 157 -56.16 -3.12 -15.84
N PRO A 158 -56.28 -2.63 -17.12
CA PRO A 158 -56.18 -1.22 -17.51
C PRO A 158 -57.51 -0.57 -17.98
N LYS A 159 -57.61 0.76 -17.92
CA LYS A 159 -58.37 1.61 -18.87
C LYS A 159 -58.20 3.11 -18.58
N GLY A 160 -58.01 3.92 -19.63
CA GLY A 160 -58.26 5.36 -19.57
C GLY A 160 -57.36 6.22 -20.47
N ARG A 161 -57.85 6.60 -21.65
CA ARG A 161 -57.31 7.72 -22.46
C ARG A 161 -57.70 9.04 -21.79
N GLY A 162 -56.75 9.97 -21.62
CA GLY A 162 -57.07 11.37 -21.31
C GLY A 162 -55.89 12.27 -20.93
N ARG A 163 -55.66 13.28 -21.78
CA ARG A 163 -54.85 14.52 -21.64
C ARG A 163 -53.30 14.43 -21.62
N PRO A 164 -52.60 15.36 -22.31
CA PRO A 164 -51.18 15.56 -22.10
C PRO A 164 -50.97 16.18 -20.73
N GLN A 165 -50.62 15.36 -19.74
CA GLN A 165 -50.02 15.85 -18.50
C GLN A 165 -48.65 16.42 -18.87
N GLY A 166 -48.43 17.71 -18.57
CA GLY A 166 -47.09 18.23 -18.45
C GLY A 166 -46.31 17.28 -17.55
N GLN A 167 -45.14 16.83 -18.04
CA GLN A 167 -44.27 15.95 -17.28
C GLN A 167 -44.12 16.54 -15.87
N PRO A 168 -44.36 15.77 -14.80
CA PRO A 168 -43.98 16.20 -13.46
C PRO A 168 -42.50 16.55 -13.53
N GLN A 169 -42.16 17.83 -13.34
CA GLN A 169 -40.76 18.21 -13.16
C GLN A 169 -40.29 17.44 -11.94
N GLN A 170 -39.45 16.43 -12.15
CA GLN A 170 -38.75 15.77 -11.06
C GLN A 170 -38.12 16.88 -10.20
N PRO A 171 -38.25 16.81 -8.86
CA PRO A 171 -37.66 17.83 -8.00
C PRO A 171 -36.19 18.00 -8.40
N LYS A 172 -35.81 19.23 -8.78
CA LYS A 172 -34.43 19.53 -9.22
C LYS A 172 -33.48 19.06 -8.11
N GLU A 173 -32.73 18.00 -8.39
CA GLU A 173 -31.78 17.40 -7.47
C GLU A 173 -30.75 18.48 -7.10
N LYS A 174 -30.60 18.77 -5.81
CA LYS A 174 -29.69 19.83 -5.34
C LYS A 174 -28.28 19.26 -5.17
N PRO A 175 -27.23 19.96 -5.63
CA PRO A 175 -25.85 19.49 -5.47
C PRO A 175 -25.46 19.25 -4.02
N PHE A 176 -24.62 18.23 -3.82
CA PHE A 176 -23.99 17.87 -2.54
C PHE A 176 -24.98 17.61 -1.40
N GLN A 177 -26.21 17.20 -1.71
CA GLN A 177 -27.16 16.72 -0.71
C GLN A 177 -26.97 15.22 -0.44
N GLY A 178 -27.04 14.82 0.84
CA GLY A 178 -27.07 13.41 1.26
C GLY A 178 -25.73 12.71 1.46
N SER A 179 -24.62 13.25 0.96
CA SER A 179 -23.29 12.66 1.21
C SER A 179 -22.79 12.99 2.62
N LYS A 180 -22.53 11.96 3.44
CA LYS A 180 -21.93 12.11 4.77
C LYS A 180 -20.41 12.31 4.74
N LYS A 181 -19.76 11.99 3.61
CA LYS A 181 -18.30 12.04 3.44
C LYS A 181 -17.79 13.32 2.78
N ILE A 182 -18.70 14.17 2.31
CA ILE A 182 -18.37 15.51 1.78
C ILE A 182 -18.81 16.53 2.83
N LEU A 183 -17.85 17.31 3.32
CA LEU A 183 -18.14 18.40 4.24
C LEU A 183 -18.87 19.53 3.51
N ARG A 184 -20.14 19.76 3.85
CA ARG A 184 -20.84 20.97 3.42
C ARG A 184 -20.40 22.15 4.27
N VAL A 185 -19.76 23.10 3.62
CA VAL A 185 -19.28 24.34 4.23
C VAL A 185 -20.38 25.38 4.12
N GLU A 186 -20.96 25.75 5.26
CA GLU A 186 -22.16 26.60 5.34
C GLU A 186 -21.82 28.06 5.60
N ASP A 187 -20.69 28.34 6.25
CA ASP A 187 -20.16 29.69 6.45
C ASP A 187 -18.61 29.72 6.39
N SER A 188 -18.04 30.93 6.30
CA SER A 188 -16.59 31.13 6.26
C SER A 188 -15.89 30.65 7.54
N ARG A 189 -16.54 30.65 8.70
CA ARG A 189 -15.94 30.19 9.95
C ARG A 189 -15.70 28.69 9.93
N LYS A 190 -16.70 27.93 9.45
CA LYS A 190 -16.60 26.48 9.27
C LYS A 190 -15.53 26.12 8.23
N PHE A 191 -15.39 26.92 7.17
CA PHE A 191 -14.31 26.77 6.21
C PHE A 191 -12.94 26.92 6.89
N GLU A 192 -12.73 28.02 7.61
CA GLU A 192 -11.47 28.28 8.29
C GLU A 192 -11.17 27.22 9.38
N GLU A 193 -12.18 26.83 10.15
CA GLU A 193 -12.02 25.83 11.23
C GLU A 193 -11.70 24.43 10.70
N LYS A 194 -12.40 23.97 9.65
CA LYS A 194 -12.29 22.60 9.17
C LYS A 194 -11.23 22.42 8.07
N VAL A 195 -11.16 23.36 7.13
CA VAL A 195 -10.29 23.25 5.96
C VAL A 195 -8.94 23.90 6.22
N MET A 196 -8.91 25.11 6.77
CA MET A 196 -7.67 25.92 6.84
C MET A 196 -6.85 25.74 8.12
N LYS A 197 -7.49 25.39 9.23
CA LYS A 197 -6.81 25.26 10.52
C LYS A 197 -5.92 24.02 10.59
N ASN A 198 -6.38 22.90 10.04
CA ASN A 198 -5.62 21.65 10.05
C ASN A 198 -4.72 21.52 8.81
N ARG A 199 -3.49 22.02 8.93
CA ARG A 199 -2.49 21.95 7.86
C ARG A 199 -1.96 20.53 7.59
N ASP A 200 -2.36 19.55 8.39
CA ASP A 200 -1.97 18.15 8.20
C ASP A 200 -2.86 17.40 7.20
N GLU A 201 -3.94 18.01 6.71
CA GLU A 201 -4.91 17.35 5.85
C GLU A 201 -4.82 17.86 4.41
N VAL A 202 -5.04 16.95 3.45
CA VAL A 202 -5.26 17.32 2.05
C VAL A 202 -6.75 17.46 1.84
N TRP A 203 -7.18 18.59 1.29
CA TRP A 203 -8.58 18.90 1.03
C TRP A 203 -8.82 19.12 -0.47
N LEU A 204 -9.88 18.52 -0.98
CA LEU A 204 -10.46 18.84 -2.28
C LEU A 204 -11.78 19.59 -2.05
N VAL A 205 -11.84 20.84 -2.50
CA VAL A 205 -12.94 21.75 -2.19
C VAL A 205 -13.64 22.16 -3.47
N ALA A 206 -14.91 21.82 -3.62
CA ALA A 206 -15.73 22.25 -4.75
C ALA A 206 -16.43 23.57 -4.47
N PHE A 207 -16.28 24.51 -5.39
CA PHE A 207 -17.06 25.73 -5.48
C PHE A 207 -18.23 25.44 -6.42
N TYR A 208 -19.46 25.49 -5.92
CA TYR A 208 -20.65 25.07 -6.68
C TYR A 208 -21.80 26.08 -6.62
N ASN A 209 -22.74 25.93 -7.53
CA ASN A 209 -24.03 26.63 -7.56
C ASN A 209 -25.17 25.62 -7.74
N ASP A 210 -26.43 26.06 -7.75
CA ASP A 210 -27.59 25.16 -7.96
C ASP A 210 -27.77 24.69 -9.43
N GLY A 211 -26.77 24.84 -10.29
CA GLY A 211 -26.79 24.48 -11.71
C GLY A 211 -26.61 22.98 -11.98
N ALA A 212 -27.02 22.52 -13.17
CA ALA A 212 -26.95 21.11 -13.57
C ALA A 212 -25.52 20.55 -13.61
N GLU A 213 -24.53 21.36 -13.99
CA GLU A 213 -23.12 20.96 -13.98
C GLU A 213 -22.63 20.66 -12.56
N SER A 214 -23.05 21.46 -11.58
CA SER A 214 -22.74 21.24 -10.15
C SER A 214 -23.40 19.95 -9.62
N VAL A 215 -24.58 19.58 -10.13
CA VAL A 215 -25.21 18.28 -9.81
C VAL A 215 -24.37 17.13 -10.36
N GLY A 216 -23.86 17.26 -11.60
CA GLY A 216 -22.94 16.30 -12.21
C GLY A 216 -21.68 16.11 -11.37
N LEU A 217 -20.98 17.21 -11.05
CA LEU A 217 -19.79 17.17 -10.20
C LEU A 217 -20.07 16.55 -8.83
N SER A 218 -21.23 16.84 -8.24
CA SER A 218 -21.63 16.27 -6.95
C SER A 218 -21.70 14.74 -6.97
N LYS A 219 -22.13 14.12 -8.08
CA LYS A 219 -22.19 12.65 -8.22
C LYS A 219 -20.79 12.06 -8.28
N GLU A 220 -19.94 12.62 -9.14
CA GLU A 220 -18.54 12.21 -9.30
C GLU A 220 -17.74 12.35 -7.98
N MET A 221 -17.88 13.49 -7.30
CA MET A 221 -17.24 13.72 -6.00
C MET A 221 -17.76 12.79 -4.90
N THR A 222 -19.03 12.38 -4.94
CA THR A 222 -19.57 11.46 -3.95
C THR A 222 -18.98 10.06 -4.11
N GLU A 223 -18.83 9.57 -5.33
CA GLU A 223 -18.08 8.34 -5.58
C GLU A 223 -16.61 8.46 -5.16
N ALA A 224 -15.97 9.59 -5.49
CA ALA A 224 -14.59 9.83 -5.10
C ALA A 224 -14.42 9.88 -3.57
N ALA A 225 -15.33 10.53 -2.85
CA ALA A 225 -15.31 10.60 -1.38
C ALA A 225 -15.36 9.22 -0.72
N ASN A 226 -16.08 8.27 -1.31
CA ASN A 226 -16.14 6.90 -0.79
C ASN A 226 -14.80 6.18 -0.91
N LYS A 227 -14.05 6.42 -1.99
CA LYS A 227 -12.75 5.80 -2.27
C LYS A 227 -11.60 6.50 -1.56
N LEU A 228 -11.73 7.80 -1.30
CA LEU A 228 -10.71 8.65 -0.64
C LEU A 228 -10.87 8.72 0.89
N ASP A 229 -11.88 8.05 1.44
CA ASP A 229 -12.27 8.18 2.85
C ASP A 229 -11.09 8.01 3.82
N GLY A 230 -10.85 9.04 4.63
CA GLY A 230 -9.75 9.13 5.58
C GLY A 230 -8.36 9.41 4.98
N MET A 231 -8.19 9.31 3.66
CA MET A 231 -6.93 9.61 2.96
C MET A 231 -6.87 11.05 2.45
N VAL A 232 -7.99 11.54 1.89
CA VAL A 232 -8.16 12.90 1.38
C VAL A 232 -9.56 13.36 1.75
N HIS A 233 -9.67 14.58 2.28
CA HIS A 233 -10.95 15.14 2.68
C HIS A 233 -11.61 15.89 1.53
N LEU A 234 -12.94 15.79 1.42
CA LEU A 234 -13.71 16.49 0.40
C LEU A 234 -14.65 17.48 1.08
N ALA A 235 -14.74 18.68 0.52
CA ALA A 235 -15.68 19.71 0.92
C ALA A 235 -16.41 20.30 -0.28
N ALA A 236 -17.58 20.85 -0.04
CA ALA A 236 -18.35 21.59 -1.03
C ALA A 236 -18.87 22.88 -0.40
N LEU A 237 -18.67 23.99 -1.10
CA LEU A 237 -19.09 25.33 -0.68
C LEU A 237 -19.93 25.99 -1.76
N ASP A 238 -21.04 26.57 -1.32
CA ASP A 238 -22.00 27.25 -2.19
C ASP A 238 -21.46 28.64 -2.54
N SER A 239 -21.05 28.82 -3.80
CA SER A 239 -20.43 30.04 -4.29
C SER A 239 -21.32 31.26 -4.15
N SER A 240 -22.65 31.09 -4.17
CA SER A 240 -23.59 32.21 -3.99
C SER A 240 -23.58 32.78 -2.58
N LYS A 241 -23.23 31.96 -1.59
CA LYS A 241 -23.15 32.33 -0.17
C LYS A 241 -21.73 32.71 0.26
N MET A 242 -20.72 32.33 -0.53
CA MET A 242 -19.30 32.43 -0.19
C MET A 242 -18.55 33.41 -1.10
N SER A 243 -19.17 34.53 -1.45
CA SER A 243 -18.60 35.53 -2.39
C SER A 243 -17.19 36.01 -1.99
N GLN A 244 -16.92 36.16 -0.68
CA GLN A 244 -15.60 36.52 -0.18
C GLN A 244 -14.53 35.47 -0.49
N LEU A 245 -14.86 34.17 -0.41
CA LEU A 245 -13.92 33.10 -0.73
C LEU A 245 -13.72 32.95 -2.25
N VAL A 246 -14.81 33.12 -3.02
CA VAL A 246 -14.76 33.18 -4.49
C VAL A 246 -13.81 34.29 -4.95
N GLN A 247 -13.90 35.48 -4.34
CA GLN A 247 -12.99 36.59 -4.65
C GLN A 247 -11.57 36.33 -4.16
N LYS A 248 -11.39 35.83 -2.92
CA LYS A 248 -10.08 35.54 -2.32
C LYS A 248 -9.25 34.57 -3.17
N TYR A 249 -9.88 33.50 -3.64
CA TYR A 249 -9.22 32.48 -4.44
C TYR A 249 -9.33 32.72 -5.95
N LYS A 250 -9.94 33.84 -6.37
CA LYS A 250 -10.12 34.21 -7.78
C LYS A 250 -10.77 33.09 -8.60
N VAL A 251 -11.87 32.55 -8.08
CA VAL A 251 -12.60 31.47 -8.76
C VAL A 251 -13.33 32.04 -9.98
N GLU A 252 -12.87 31.68 -11.17
CA GLU A 252 -13.41 32.19 -12.44
C GLU A 252 -14.56 31.32 -12.99
N HIS A 253 -14.54 30.02 -12.70
CA HIS A 253 -15.52 29.05 -13.20
C HIS A 253 -16.26 28.34 -12.06
N ILE A 254 -17.57 28.11 -12.27
CA ILE A 254 -18.43 27.38 -11.35
C ILE A 254 -19.26 26.36 -12.16
N PRO A 255 -19.20 25.06 -11.84
CA PRO A 255 -18.44 24.49 -10.73
C PRO A 255 -16.93 24.43 -11.00
N SER A 256 -16.13 24.52 -9.94
CA SER A 256 -14.68 24.26 -9.97
C SER A 256 -14.25 23.45 -8.76
N LEU A 257 -13.15 22.71 -8.90
CA LEU A 257 -12.59 21.86 -7.85
C LEU A 257 -11.19 22.34 -7.51
N TRP A 258 -10.92 22.56 -6.23
CA TRP A 258 -9.66 23.13 -5.76
C TRP A 258 -8.94 22.18 -4.81
N LEU A 259 -7.64 22.01 -5.02
CA LEU A 259 -6.74 21.33 -4.11
C LEU A 259 -6.22 22.32 -3.07
N PHE A 260 -6.45 22.00 -1.80
CA PHE A 260 -5.82 22.61 -0.65
C PHE A 260 -4.79 21.60 -0.12
N PRO A 261 -3.49 21.79 -0.45
CA PRO A 261 -2.47 20.81 -0.13
C PRO A 261 -2.18 20.80 1.37
N ALA A 262 -1.52 19.75 1.84
CA ALA A 262 -1.11 19.67 3.23
C ALA A 262 0.33 20.22 3.41
N GLY A 263 0.65 20.67 4.62
CA GLY A 263 2.00 21.13 4.99
C GLY A 263 2.29 22.59 4.63
N PRO A 264 3.54 22.95 4.28
CA PRO A 264 3.95 24.35 4.08
C PRO A 264 3.23 25.08 2.96
N ARG A 265 2.67 24.36 1.98
CA ARG A 265 1.95 24.93 0.84
C ARG A 265 0.44 25.07 1.08
N HIS A 266 -0.04 24.81 2.29
CA HIS A 266 -1.47 24.76 2.59
C HIS A 266 -2.24 26.06 2.29
N ASP A 267 -1.54 27.19 2.27
CA ASP A 267 -2.04 28.51 1.90
C ASP A 267 -1.95 28.81 0.39
N GLN A 268 -1.52 27.85 -0.42
CA GLN A 268 -1.40 27.95 -1.88
C GLN A 268 -2.34 26.96 -2.56
N PRO A 269 -3.67 27.17 -2.49
CA PRO A 269 -4.62 26.31 -3.16
C PRO A 269 -4.51 26.41 -4.67
N GLN A 270 -4.82 25.31 -5.36
CA GLN A 270 -4.70 25.19 -6.80
C GLN A 270 -6.01 24.68 -7.41
N GLU A 271 -6.49 25.33 -8.45
CA GLU A 271 -7.61 24.81 -9.23
C GLU A 271 -7.19 23.53 -9.97
N ILE A 272 -8.03 22.51 -9.93
CA ILE A 272 -7.86 21.27 -10.67
C ILE A 272 -8.51 21.44 -12.04
N SER A 273 -7.67 21.51 -13.06
CA SER A 273 -8.11 21.55 -14.46
C SER A 273 -8.31 20.15 -15.04
N GLY A 274 -9.10 20.05 -16.10
CA GLY A 274 -9.33 18.82 -16.85
C GLY A 274 -10.64 18.12 -16.49
N LYS A 275 -10.72 16.80 -16.76
CA LYS A 275 -11.92 16.01 -16.50
C LYS A 275 -12.09 15.81 -14.99
N LEU A 276 -13.29 16.07 -14.48
CA LEU A 276 -13.66 15.90 -13.07
C LEU A 276 -14.51 14.63 -12.87
N THR A 277 -14.07 13.50 -13.44
CA THR A 277 -14.70 12.20 -13.15
C THR A 277 -14.27 11.69 -11.78
N ALA A 278 -15.02 10.77 -11.18
CA ALA A 278 -14.71 10.18 -9.89
C ALA A 278 -13.32 9.52 -9.90
N LYS A 279 -12.94 8.87 -11.01
CA LYS A 279 -11.62 8.25 -11.20
C LYS A 279 -10.52 9.31 -11.18
N ASP A 280 -10.70 10.40 -11.92
CA ASP A 280 -9.71 11.48 -12.01
C ASP A 280 -9.55 12.16 -10.65
N ILE A 281 -10.65 12.47 -9.96
CA ILE A 281 -10.65 13.09 -8.63
C ILE A 281 -9.91 12.21 -7.61
N VAL A 282 -10.15 10.90 -7.61
CA VAL A 282 -9.41 9.95 -6.77
C VAL A 282 -7.93 9.98 -7.10
N GLN A 283 -7.57 9.92 -8.37
CA GLN A 283 -6.17 9.92 -8.80
C GLN A 283 -5.45 11.22 -8.41
N PHE A 284 -6.07 12.37 -8.63
CA PHE A 284 -5.54 13.68 -8.21
C PHE A 284 -5.37 13.75 -6.69
N GLY A 285 -6.41 13.38 -5.93
CA GLY A 285 -6.35 13.38 -4.47
C GLY A 285 -5.20 12.53 -3.94
N MET A 286 -5.09 11.28 -4.40
CA MET A 286 -4.03 10.37 -3.97
C MET A 286 -2.63 10.87 -4.33
N ASN A 287 -2.45 11.43 -5.54
CA ASN A 287 -1.16 11.95 -5.99
C ASN A 287 -0.73 13.22 -5.23
N SER A 288 -1.70 13.98 -4.72
CA SER A 288 -1.47 15.22 -3.98
C SER A 288 -0.97 14.99 -2.55
N ILE A 289 -1.01 13.75 -2.05
CA ILE A 289 -0.53 13.42 -0.72
C ILE A 289 1.00 13.52 -0.69
N PRO A 290 1.58 14.41 0.15
CA PRO A 290 3.02 14.57 0.23
C PRO A 290 3.69 13.34 0.87
N ALA A 291 4.95 13.09 0.50
CA ALA A 291 5.76 12.01 1.06
C ALA A 291 6.58 12.44 2.29
N ASP A 292 6.36 13.66 2.81
CA ASP A 292 7.11 14.27 3.92
C ASP A 292 7.10 13.43 5.22
N SER A 293 6.07 12.59 5.38
CA SER A 293 5.89 11.73 6.55
C SER A 293 6.56 10.35 6.41
N VAL A 294 7.24 10.07 5.29
CA VAL A 294 7.90 8.78 5.00
C VAL A 294 9.36 9.00 4.63
N LYS A 295 10.27 8.30 5.31
CA LYS A 295 11.71 8.36 5.03
C LYS A 295 12.17 7.21 4.15
N GLY A 296 13.06 7.50 3.19
CA GLY A 296 13.75 6.46 2.43
C GLY A 296 14.77 5.73 3.32
N ILE A 297 14.62 4.42 3.44
CA ILE A 297 15.47 3.57 4.27
C ILE A 297 16.46 2.83 3.37
N ARG A 298 17.72 2.88 3.78
CA ARG A 298 18.89 2.28 3.13
C ARG A 298 19.76 1.61 4.18
N LYS A 299 20.65 0.72 3.76
CA LYS A 299 21.59 0.05 4.69
C LYS A 299 22.35 1.01 5.60
N GLY A 300 22.77 2.16 5.07
CA GLY A 300 23.52 3.16 5.82
C GLY A 300 22.72 3.95 6.86
N ASN A 301 21.39 3.98 6.79
CA ASN A 301 20.56 4.78 7.69
C ASN A 301 19.52 3.99 8.49
N VAL A 302 19.30 2.70 8.22
CA VAL A 302 18.28 1.89 8.89
C VAL A 302 18.42 1.90 10.40
N VAL A 303 19.64 1.73 10.93
CA VAL A 303 19.90 1.76 12.38
C VAL A 303 19.61 3.14 12.96
N SER A 304 20.02 4.21 12.28
CA SER A 304 19.74 5.57 12.74
C SER A 304 18.24 5.90 12.74
N PHE A 305 17.50 5.40 11.74
CA PHE A 305 16.05 5.57 11.66
C PHE A 305 15.33 4.79 12.75
N LEU A 306 15.73 3.53 13.01
CA LEU A 306 15.12 2.71 14.06
C LEU A 306 15.26 3.34 15.45
N ASN A 307 16.38 4.04 15.69
CA ASN A 307 16.65 4.73 16.95
C ASN A 307 16.26 6.23 16.94
N GLU A 308 15.57 6.69 15.90
CA GLU A 308 15.23 8.11 15.78
C GLU A 308 14.18 8.53 16.81
N GLU A 309 14.45 9.66 17.47
CA GLU A 309 13.57 10.28 18.44
C GLU A 309 12.82 11.48 17.84
N VAL A 310 11.53 11.59 18.17
CA VAL A 310 10.70 12.76 17.87
C VAL A 310 10.35 13.40 19.21
N GLU A 311 10.76 14.65 19.40
CA GLU A 311 10.54 15.39 20.67
C GLU A 311 11.04 14.64 21.92
N GLY A 312 12.17 13.92 21.79
CA GLY A 312 12.78 13.15 22.89
C GLY A 312 12.07 11.83 23.21
N VAL A 313 11.20 11.37 22.32
CA VAL A 313 10.46 10.10 22.45
C VAL A 313 10.79 9.20 21.26
N THR A 314 11.12 7.94 21.54
CA THR A 314 11.28 6.93 20.48
C THR A 314 9.91 6.37 20.13
N LEU A 315 9.39 6.77 18.97
CA LEU A 315 8.16 6.18 18.43
C LEU A 315 8.46 4.80 17.83
N PRO A 316 7.53 3.82 17.89
CA PRO A 316 7.64 2.62 17.08
C PRO A 316 7.73 2.97 15.58
N LYS A 317 8.37 2.10 14.79
CA LYS A 317 8.62 2.36 13.36
C LYS A 317 7.78 1.44 12.50
N VAL A 318 7.31 1.95 11.36
CA VAL A 318 6.63 1.16 10.34
C VAL A 318 7.43 1.28 9.06
N ILE A 319 7.92 0.16 8.52
CA ILE A 319 8.74 0.12 7.31
C ILE A 319 8.00 -0.69 6.24
N LEU A 320 7.73 -0.05 5.11
CA LEU A 320 7.19 -0.71 3.92
C LEU A 320 8.34 -1.13 3.00
N PHE A 321 8.42 -2.42 2.73
CA PHE A 321 9.15 -2.95 1.60
C PHE A 321 8.21 -3.00 0.40
N THR A 322 8.55 -2.32 -0.69
CA THR A 322 7.71 -2.22 -1.89
C THR A 322 8.51 -2.58 -3.13
N ASP A 323 7.81 -3.08 -4.14
CA ASP A 323 8.26 -3.29 -5.52
C ASP A 323 8.29 -2.00 -6.36
N LYS A 324 7.84 -0.87 -5.80
CA LYS A 324 7.74 0.42 -6.51
C LYS A 324 8.96 1.29 -6.29
N SER A 325 9.32 2.06 -7.32
CA SER A 325 10.39 3.06 -7.26
C SER A 325 10.03 4.30 -6.44
N THR A 326 8.73 4.56 -6.25
CA THR A 326 8.21 5.70 -5.48
C THR A 326 7.31 5.24 -4.35
N VAL A 327 7.24 6.04 -3.28
CA VAL A 327 6.36 5.75 -2.14
C VAL A 327 4.90 5.65 -2.59
N PRO A 328 4.21 4.52 -2.36
CA PRO A 328 2.82 4.36 -2.78
C PRO A 328 1.90 5.41 -2.11
N PRO A 329 0.98 6.06 -2.85
CA PRO A 329 0.07 7.07 -2.30
C PRO A 329 -0.70 6.62 -1.05
N LEU A 330 -1.19 5.37 -1.05
CA LEU A 330 -1.90 4.79 0.08
C LEU A 330 -1.01 4.73 1.34
N TYR A 331 0.28 4.41 1.19
CA TYR A 331 1.21 4.38 2.30
C TYR A 331 1.54 5.79 2.82
N LYS A 332 1.65 6.79 1.93
CA LYS A 332 1.78 8.20 2.34
C LYS A 332 0.58 8.64 3.19
N ALA A 333 -0.63 8.24 2.80
CA ALA A 333 -1.84 8.54 3.54
C ALA A 333 -1.80 7.93 4.96
N VAL A 334 -1.51 6.63 5.06
CA VAL A 334 -1.35 5.93 6.36
C VAL A 334 -0.31 6.64 7.23
N ALA A 335 0.87 6.91 6.67
CA ALA A 335 1.97 7.55 7.38
C ALA A 335 1.56 8.90 7.95
N ARG A 336 0.87 9.71 7.15
CA ARG A 336 0.41 11.04 7.55
C ARG A 336 -0.64 10.99 8.66
N THR A 337 -1.60 10.08 8.56
CA THR A 337 -2.63 9.87 9.60
C THR A 337 -2.02 9.44 10.93
N MET A 338 -0.93 8.68 10.90
CA MET A 338 -0.34 8.03 12.07
C MET A 338 1.02 8.63 12.51
N LYS A 339 1.46 9.74 11.91
CA LYS A 339 2.80 10.33 12.09
C LYS A 339 3.16 10.74 13.52
N LYS A 340 2.15 10.95 14.37
CA LYS A 340 2.33 11.29 15.80
C LYS A 340 2.49 10.06 16.70
N ILE A 341 2.22 8.88 16.15
CA ILE A 341 2.17 7.61 16.88
C ILE A 341 3.31 6.69 16.41
N PHE A 342 3.62 6.73 15.11
CA PHE A 342 4.66 5.94 14.48
C PHE A 342 5.54 6.82 13.58
N SER A 343 6.79 6.43 13.41
CA SER A 343 7.64 6.96 12.32
C SER A 343 7.61 6.00 11.14
N PHE A 344 7.55 6.52 9.91
CA PHE A 344 7.38 5.70 8.72
C PHE A 344 8.63 5.71 7.83
N GLY A 345 9.02 4.51 7.40
CA GLY A 345 10.11 4.27 6.47
C GLY A 345 9.62 3.50 5.24
N VAL A 346 10.37 3.59 4.14
CA VAL A 346 10.16 2.80 2.93
C VAL A 346 11.48 2.30 2.39
N VAL A 347 11.53 1.02 2.03
CA VAL A 347 12.66 0.38 1.38
C VAL A 347 12.28 0.12 -0.08
N SER A 348 13.11 0.62 -0.98
CA SER A 348 12.95 0.45 -2.43
C SER A 348 13.54 -0.90 -2.88
N PRO A 349 13.09 -1.48 -4.02
CA PRO A 349 13.66 -2.73 -4.55
C PRO A 349 15.15 -2.70 -4.82
N SER A 350 15.72 -1.50 -4.98
CA SER A 350 17.16 -1.34 -5.20
C SER A 350 18.00 -1.69 -3.97
N GLU A 351 17.43 -1.67 -2.76
CA GLU A 351 18.12 -1.96 -1.50
C GLU A 351 18.13 -3.46 -1.20
N LYS A 352 18.79 -4.25 -2.07
CA LYS A 352 18.83 -5.72 -2.00
C LYS A 352 19.31 -6.24 -0.65
N ASP A 353 20.34 -5.61 -0.08
CA ASP A 353 20.88 -5.97 1.23
C ASP A 353 19.81 -5.96 2.33
N LEU A 354 18.90 -4.99 2.31
CA LEU A 354 17.82 -4.90 3.30
C LEU A 354 16.71 -5.92 3.02
N VAL A 355 16.39 -6.16 1.75
CA VAL A 355 15.40 -7.18 1.35
C VAL A 355 15.86 -8.56 1.82
N GLU A 356 17.14 -8.87 1.63
CA GLU A 356 17.76 -10.12 2.06
C GLU A 356 17.86 -10.21 3.58
N GLN A 357 18.37 -9.15 4.23
CA GLN A 357 18.53 -9.10 5.71
C GLN A 357 17.22 -9.32 6.45
N TYR A 358 16.11 -8.78 5.95
CA TYR A 358 14.78 -8.92 6.56
C TYR A 358 13.94 -10.07 5.95
N HIS A 359 14.55 -10.90 5.11
CA HIS A 359 13.94 -12.08 4.48
C HIS A 359 12.59 -11.76 3.81
N VAL A 360 12.55 -10.68 3.03
CA VAL A 360 11.32 -10.22 2.37
C VAL A 360 11.10 -11.00 1.08
N GLU A 361 10.25 -12.02 1.14
CA GLU A 361 9.92 -12.87 -0.01
C GLU A 361 8.85 -12.28 -0.93
N LYS A 362 7.96 -11.44 -0.38
CA LYS A 362 6.81 -10.88 -1.10
C LYS A 362 6.75 -9.37 -0.96
N PHE A 363 6.33 -8.71 -2.03
CA PHE A 363 6.05 -7.29 -2.04
C PHE A 363 4.55 -7.04 -2.29
N PRO A 364 3.96 -6.02 -1.66
CA PRO A 364 4.51 -5.23 -0.56
C PRO A 364 4.49 -6.01 0.77
N THR A 365 5.47 -5.75 1.65
CA THR A 365 5.48 -6.25 3.04
C THR A 365 5.69 -5.08 4.01
N ILE A 366 4.88 -5.02 5.08
CA ILE A 366 4.98 -3.98 6.10
C ILE A 366 5.49 -4.59 7.40
N PHE A 367 6.63 -4.08 7.88
CA PHE A 367 7.21 -4.40 9.18
C PHE A 367 6.89 -3.31 10.19
N ILE A 368 6.62 -3.71 11.43
CA ILE A 368 6.35 -2.81 12.56
C ILE A 368 7.40 -3.12 13.62
N PHE A 369 8.31 -2.19 13.81
CA PHE A 369 9.37 -2.25 14.80
C PHE A 369 8.89 -1.58 16.09
N PRO A 370 8.88 -2.31 17.23
CA PRO A 370 8.66 -1.70 18.53
C PRO A 370 9.65 -0.58 18.83
N ALA A 371 9.27 0.36 19.70
CA ALA A 371 10.21 1.38 20.21
C ALA A 371 11.37 0.75 21.00
N ASP A 372 11.11 -0.39 21.63
CA ASP A 372 12.10 -1.27 22.24
C ASP A 372 12.73 -2.16 21.16
N THR A 373 13.92 -1.76 20.69
CA THR A 373 14.65 -2.45 19.61
C THR A 373 15.19 -3.82 20.02
N SER A 374 15.02 -4.24 21.28
CA SER A 374 15.32 -5.62 21.71
C SER A 374 14.24 -6.63 21.27
N ARG A 375 13.05 -6.14 20.89
CA ARG A 375 11.95 -6.97 20.40
C ARG A 375 12.00 -7.12 18.89
N ASP A 376 11.66 -8.32 18.44
CA ASP A 376 11.57 -8.63 17.02
C ASP A 376 10.47 -7.80 16.32
N PRO A 377 10.67 -7.44 15.05
CA PRO A 377 9.67 -6.71 14.29
C PRO A 377 8.47 -7.60 13.94
N ILE A 378 7.29 -6.99 13.93
CA ILE A 378 6.02 -7.64 13.61
C ILE A 378 5.71 -7.45 12.13
N ILE A 379 5.40 -8.53 11.42
CA ILE A 379 4.97 -8.47 10.02
C ILE A 379 3.44 -8.28 9.95
N TYR A 380 2.99 -7.30 9.19
CA TYR A 380 1.57 -7.10 8.89
C TYR A 380 1.13 -8.00 7.73
N ASN A 381 0.22 -8.92 8.01
CA ASN A 381 -0.32 -9.90 7.05
C ASN A 381 -1.77 -9.59 6.62
N GLY A 382 -2.28 -8.39 6.92
CA GLY A 382 -3.66 -8.02 6.60
C GLY A 382 -3.83 -7.42 5.20
N PRO A 383 -5.07 -7.09 4.81
CA PRO A 383 -5.36 -6.46 3.52
C PRO A 383 -4.62 -5.12 3.35
N ILE A 384 -4.04 -4.88 2.17
CA ILE A 384 -3.38 -3.60 1.85
C ILE A 384 -4.44 -2.55 1.50
N SER A 385 -5.16 -2.09 2.52
CA SER A 385 -6.11 -0.99 2.44
C SER A 385 -5.87 0.02 3.56
N PHE A 386 -6.23 1.29 3.33
CA PHE A 386 -6.01 2.35 4.31
C PHE A 386 -6.71 2.05 5.65
N SER A 387 -7.98 1.64 5.60
CA SER A 387 -8.77 1.38 6.80
C SER A 387 -8.20 0.23 7.63
N GLU A 388 -7.81 -0.88 6.99
CA GLU A 388 -7.32 -2.06 7.70
C GLU A 388 -5.93 -1.82 8.29
N ILE A 389 -5.04 -1.15 7.56
CA ILE A 389 -3.70 -0.80 8.06
C ILE A 389 -3.82 0.17 9.24
N VAL A 390 -4.59 1.26 9.11
CA VAL A 390 -4.76 2.24 10.19
C VAL A 390 -5.41 1.60 11.42
N LYS A 391 -6.44 0.76 11.24
CA LYS A 391 -7.08 0.03 12.33
C LYS A 391 -6.09 -0.89 13.05
N TYR A 392 -5.27 -1.62 12.30
CA TYR A 392 -4.25 -2.50 12.87
C TYR A 392 -3.17 -1.70 13.62
N LEU A 393 -2.62 -0.66 13.02
CA LEU A 393 -1.59 0.18 13.66
C LEU A 393 -2.13 0.88 14.92
N LYS A 394 -3.39 1.34 14.92
CA LYS A 394 -4.04 1.88 16.13
C LYS A 394 -4.09 0.83 17.24
N LYS A 395 -4.49 -0.41 16.92
CA LYS A 395 -4.47 -1.52 17.89
C LYS A 395 -3.06 -1.78 18.43
N GLN A 396 -2.05 -1.74 17.55
CA GLN A 396 -0.65 -1.93 17.93
C GLN A 396 -0.08 -0.77 18.76
N SER A 397 -0.57 0.45 18.58
CA SER A 397 -0.09 1.59 19.37
C SER A 397 -0.36 1.45 20.87
N THR A 398 -1.41 0.71 21.24
CA THR A 398 -1.71 0.39 22.64
C THR A 398 -0.76 -0.66 23.21
N SER A 399 -0.30 -1.62 22.40
CA SER A 399 0.61 -2.69 22.83
C SER A 399 2.09 -2.33 22.70
N LEU A 400 2.42 -1.32 21.89
CA LEU A 400 3.77 -0.83 21.63
C LEU A 400 3.86 0.66 22.00
N PRO A 401 3.81 1.00 23.30
CA PRO A 401 3.84 2.40 23.71
C PRO A 401 5.18 3.05 23.32
N PRO A 402 5.19 4.37 23.07
CA PRO A 402 6.42 5.12 22.86
C PRO A 402 7.36 4.97 24.05
N ALA A 403 8.65 4.78 23.79
CA ALA A 403 9.66 4.69 24.84
C ALA A 403 10.18 6.10 25.16
N LYS A 404 10.04 6.53 26.42
CA LYS A 404 10.70 7.74 26.94
C LYS A 404 12.16 7.41 27.27
N ARG A 405 13.03 8.41 27.07
CA ARG A 405 14.47 8.41 27.31
C ARG A 405 14.93 7.42 28.40
N GLU A 406 15.54 6.33 27.98
CA GLU A 406 16.48 5.58 28.79
C GLU A 406 17.86 6.25 28.68
N SER A 407 18.56 6.45 29.81
CA SER A 407 19.82 7.21 29.86
C SER A 407 20.89 6.68 28.89
N ASP A 408 21.87 7.49 28.47
CA ASP A 408 22.96 7.08 27.56
C ASP A 408 23.70 5.81 28.04
N VAL A 409 23.65 5.53 29.35
CA VAL A 409 24.22 4.31 29.92
C VAL A 409 23.38 3.08 29.61
N ASN A 410 22.05 3.18 29.52
CA ASN A 410 21.20 2.05 29.15
C ASN A 410 21.46 1.57 27.71
N LYS A 411 21.88 2.48 26.80
CA LYS A 411 22.34 2.12 25.44
C LYS A 411 23.66 1.34 25.43
N MET A 412 24.41 1.36 26.55
CA MET A 412 25.61 0.57 26.76
C MET A 412 25.30 -0.79 27.42
N SER A 413 24.03 -1.18 27.53
CA SER A 413 23.66 -2.51 28.00
C SER A 413 23.99 -3.55 26.94
N ILE A 414 24.76 -4.55 27.34
CA ILE A 414 25.17 -5.62 26.44
C ILE A 414 24.12 -6.72 26.44
N SER A 415 23.86 -7.23 25.25
CA SER A 415 22.96 -8.34 24.98
C SER A 415 23.48 -9.23 23.87
N LYS A 416 22.89 -10.42 23.71
CA LYS A 416 23.28 -11.34 22.62
C LYS A 416 23.20 -10.67 21.24
N SER A 417 22.19 -9.84 20.98
CA SER A 417 21.99 -9.20 19.67
C SER A 417 22.92 -8.02 19.39
N ASN A 418 23.40 -7.32 20.43
CA ASN A 418 24.25 -6.12 20.26
C ASN A 418 25.72 -6.32 20.68
N PHE A 419 26.08 -7.49 21.21
CA PHE A 419 27.41 -7.81 21.72
C PHE A 419 28.52 -7.48 20.72
N ASN A 420 28.35 -7.86 19.44
CA ASN A 420 29.35 -7.62 18.40
C ASN A 420 29.55 -6.14 18.09
N SER A 421 28.49 -5.34 18.24
CA SER A 421 28.54 -3.91 17.97
C SER A 421 29.21 -3.13 19.11
N LEU A 422 28.97 -3.55 20.35
CA LEU A 422 29.48 -2.91 21.57
C LEU A 422 30.88 -3.40 21.94
N CYS A 423 31.19 -4.66 21.67
CA CYS A 423 32.49 -5.25 21.96
C CYS A 423 33.19 -5.72 20.68
N LYS A 424 33.94 -4.80 20.05
CA LYS A 424 34.63 -5.07 18.77
C LYS A 424 35.93 -5.87 18.96
N PRO A 425 36.33 -6.72 17.99
CA PRO A 425 37.62 -7.42 18.03
C PRO A 425 38.85 -6.49 18.09
N SER A 426 38.73 -5.25 17.59
CA SER A 426 39.83 -4.28 17.53
C SER A 426 40.25 -3.69 18.87
N SER A 427 39.53 -3.97 19.95
CA SER A 427 39.64 -3.24 21.22
C SER A 427 39.37 -4.16 22.42
N ILE A 428 39.87 -3.78 23.59
CA ILE A 428 39.49 -4.41 24.86
C ILE A 428 38.14 -3.85 25.31
N CYS A 429 37.24 -4.74 25.73
CA CYS A 429 35.92 -4.37 26.25
C CYS A 429 35.86 -4.57 27.76
N LEU A 430 35.28 -3.60 28.46
CA LEU A 430 35.03 -3.65 29.90
C LEU A 430 33.53 -3.78 30.12
N VAL A 431 33.09 -4.93 30.62
CA VAL A 431 31.68 -5.18 30.93
C VAL A 431 31.50 -5.16 32.45
N VAL A 432 30.78 -4.15 32.94
CA VAL A 432 30.45 -4.00 34.36
C VAL A 432 29.26 -4.89 34.70
N VAL A 433 29.41 -5.71 35.75
CA VAL A 433 28.39 -6.69 36.17
C VAL A 433 28.23 -6.65 37.70
N GLY A 434 27.08 -7.07 38.20
CA GLY A 434 26.78 -7.09 39.65
C GLY A 434 26.07 -5.82 40.13
N GLY A 435 26.33 -5.43 41.39
CA GLY A 435 25.72 -4.26 42.04
C GLY A 435 24.35 -4.52 42.66
N ASP A 436 24.04 -3.77 43.73
CA ASP A 436 22.76 -3.82 44.44
C ASP A 436 21.63 -3.28 43.56
N SER A 437 21.93 -2.29 42.71
CA SER A 437 20.98 -1.70 41.77
C SER A 437 21.57 -1.48 40.37
N GLN A 438 20.69 -1.41 39.37
CA GLN A 438 21.08 -1.00 38.01
C GLN A 438 21.75 0.37 38.03
N LYS A 439 21.22 1.32 38.81
CA LYS A 439 21.78 2.67 38.93
C LYS A 439 23.25 2.64 39.37
N GLN A 440 23.56 1.87 40.41
CA GLN A 440 24.94 1.71 40.90
C GLN A 440 25.87 1.15 39.82
N THR A 441 25.39 0.18 39.04
CA THR A 441 26.14 -0.41 37.91
C THR A 441 26.39 0.62 36.81
N THR A 442 25.35 1.37 36.44
CA THR A 442 25.44 2.40 35.40
C THR A 442 26.28 3.60 35.82
N ASP A 443 26.32 3.95 37.10
CA ASP A 443 27.18 5.03 37.61
C ASP A 443 28.67 4.63 37.49
N VAL A 444 29.00 3.37 37.74
CA VAL A 444 30.36 2.84 37.53
C VAL A 444 30.74 2.81 36.04
N VAL A 445 29.81 2.50 35.14
CA VAL A 445 30.06 2.58 33.68
C VAL A 445 30.45 4.00 33.27
N LYS A 446 29.70 5.02 33.73
CA LYS A 446 30.01 6.43 33.43
C LYS A 446 31.40 6.81 33.93
N GLU A 447 31.69 6.46 35.18
CA GLU A 447 32.99 6.71 35.80
C GLU A 447 34.13 6.13 34.96
N ILE A 448 34.03 4.85 34.56
CA ILE A 448 35.06 4.19 33.76
C ILE A 448 35.17 4.82 32.36
N GLN A 449 34.05 5.19 31.74
CA GLN A 449 34.05 5.83 30.43
C GLN A 449 34.80 7.17 30.46
N GLU A 450 34.55 7.98 31.50
CA GLU A 450 35.22 9.27 31.72
C GLU A 450 36.73 9.08 31.99
N THR A 451 37.09 8.16 32.88
CA THR A 451 38.50 7.97 33.28
C THR A 451 39.34 7.22 32.23
N SER A 452 38.71 6.36 31.42
CA SER A 452 39.41 5.64 30.35
C SER A 452 39.70 6.51 29.13
N ASN A 453 39.00 7.63 28.96
CA ASN A 453 39.13 8.56 27.84
C ASN A 453 39.08 7.84 26.47
N GLY A 454 38.14 6.90 26.31
CA GLY A 454 37.94 6.16 25.06
C GLY A 454 38.95 5.04 24.78
N ARG A 455 39.87 4.73 25.71
CA ARG A 455 40.81 3.60 25.56
C ARG A 455 40.14 2.22 25.49
N TYR A 456 38.94 2.11 26.07
CA TYR A 456 38.19 0.87 26.15
C TYR A 456 36.73 1.10 25.73
N HIS A 457 36.10 0.06 25.19
CA HIS A 457 34.64 0.04 25.07
C HIS A 457 34.05 -0.39 26.39
N VAL A 458 33.24 0.46 27.02
CA VAL A 458 32.63 0.19 28.32
C VAL A 458 31.16 -0.13 28.12
N SER A 459 30.69 -1.18 28.80
CA SER A 459 29.30 -1.64 28.74
C SER A 459 28.90 -2.23 30.09
N TRP A 460 27.62 -2.55 30.27
CA TRP A 460 27.16 -3.28 31.45
C TRP A 460 26.20 -4.40 31.07
N LEU A 461 26.10 -5.41 31.93
CA LEU A 461 25.16 -6.50 31.73
C LEU A 461 23.92 -6.35 32.62
N PRO A 462 22.71 -6.32 32.04
CA PRO A 462 21.48 -6.33 32.83
C PRO A 462 21.31 -7.58 33.68
N LYS A 463 20.68 -7.43 34.85
CA LYS A 463 20.30 -8.56 35.72
C LYS A 463 19.37 -9.55 35.00
N SER A 464 18.65 -9.15 33.97
CA SER A 464 17.82 -10.04 33.15
C SER A 464 18.62 -10.93 32.20
N GLN A 465 19.90 -10.63 31.95
CA GLN A 465 20.75 -11.37 31.00
C GLN A 465 21.82 -12.21 31.71
N ARG A 466 21.54 -12.64 32.93
CA ARG A 466 22.47 -13.36 33.81
C ARG A 466 22.94 -14.72 33.27
N ASP A 467 22.18 -15.36 32.40
CA ASP A 467 22.60 -16.60 31.71
C ASP A 467 23.93 -16.39 30.94
N PHE A 468 24.18 -15.15 30.49
CA PHE A 468 25.44 -14.77 29.87
C PHE A 468 26.64 -14.86 30.83
N LEU A 469 26.45 -14.61 32.14
CA LEU A 469 27.52 -14.70 33.16
C LEU A 469 27.92 -16.12 33.48
N GLN A 470 26.93 -17.02 33.59
CA GLN A 470 27.19 -18.45 33.82
C GLN A 470 28.04 -19.04 32.69
N THR A 471 27.79 -18.59 31.46
CA THR A 471 28.55 -18.98 30.26
C THR A 471 30.02 -18.52 30.31
N LEU A 472 30.34 -17.51 31.13
CA LEU A 472 31.68 -16.95 31.29
C LEU A 472 32.39 -17.43 32.56
N GLY A 473 31.81 -18.38 33.29
CA GLY A 473 32.34 -18.85 34.57
C GLY A 473 32.38 -17.76 35.64
N VAL A 474 31.55 -16.71 35.50
CA VAL A 474 31.43 -15.63 36.48
C VAL A 474 30.22 -15.91 37.36
N GLU A 475 30.48 -16.29 38.60
CA GLU A 475 29.43 -16.48 39.60
C GLU A 475 28.73 -15.14 39.92
N GLU A 476 27.42 -15.23 40.10
CA GLU A 476 26.57 -14.09 40.47
C GLU A 476 27.06 -13.49 41.79
N THR A 477 27.27 -12.17 41.79
CA THR A 477 27.63 -11.44 43.01
C THR A 477 26.79 -10.19 43.17
N LYS A 478 26.51 -9.86 44.43
CA LYS A 478 26.01 -8.53 44.81
C LYS A 478 27.06 -7.46 44.57
N ASP A 479 28.33 -7.81 44.77
CA ASP A 479 29.44 -6.91 44.50
C ASP A 479 29.64 -6.66 43.02
N ILE A 480 30.08 -5.43 42.71
CA ILE A 480 30.47 -5.05 41.35
C ILE A 480 31.72 -5.83 40.94
N LYS A 481 31.72 -6.35 39.72
CA LYS A 481 32.88 -6.92 39.03
C LYS A 481 33.03 -6.27 37.66
N ILE A 482 34.26 -6.23 37.15
CA ILE A 482 34.54 -5.78 35.78
C ILE A 482 35.11 -6.96 34.99
N LEU A 483 34.36 -7.41 33.99
CA LEU A 483 34.82 -8.41 33.04
C LEU A 483 35.62 -7.72 31.93
N VAL A 484 36.85 -8.15 31.74
CA VAL A 484 37.76 -7.66 30.70
C VAL A 484 37.77 -8.68 29.56
N LEU A 485 37.35 -8.25 28.37
CA LEU A 485 37.26 -9.11 27.19
C LEU A 485 38.27 -8.67 26.13
N ASN A 486 39.13 -9.60 25.71
CA ASN A 486 40.00 -9.45 24.56
C ASN A 486 39.56 -10.42 23.46
N ARG A 487 38.65 -9.96 22.60
CA ARG A 487 38.07 -10.79 21.54
C ARG A 487 39.11 -11.26 20.51
N LYS A 488 40.06 -10.39 20.13
CA LYS A 488 41.12 -10.74 19.16
C LYS A 488 41.98 -11.91 19.61
N ARG A 489 42.20 -12.05 20.92
CA ARG A 489 43.02 -13.11 21.51
C ARG A 489 42.20 -14.22 22.15
N SER A 490 40.86 -14.16 22.05
CA SER A 490 39.93 -15.11 22.67
C SER A 490 40.22 -15.37 24.15
N ARG A 491 40.49 -14.29 24.90
CA ARG A 491 40.82 -14.34 26.33
C ARG A 491 39.96 -13.38 27.13
N HIS A 492 39.73 -13.71 28.39
CA HIS A 492 39.00 -12.87 29.33
C HIS A 492 39.69 -12.82 30.69
N SER A 493 39.32 -11.84 31.50
CA SER A 493 39.71 -11.74 32.91
C SER A 493 38.60 -11.10 33.72
N VAL A 494 38.60 -11.31 35.03
CA VAL A 494 37.61 -10.76 35.95
C VAL A 494 38.35 -9.96 37.01
N LEU A 495 38.09 -8.65 37.05
CA LEU A 495 38.58 -7.77 38.10
C LEU A 495 37.56 -7.76 39.23
N SER A 496 37.91 -8.41 40.34
CA SER A 496 37.07 -8.53 41.53
C SER A 496 37.37 -7.47 42.59
N ASP A 497 38.58 -6.92 42.65
CA ASP A 497 38.93 -5.85 43.59
C ASP A 497 38.56 -4.47 43.04
N VAL A 498 37.26 -4.20 42.92
CA VAL A 498 36.72 -3.00 42.24
C VAL A 498 35.66 -2.25 43.05
N SER A 499 35.59 -2.52 44.36
CA SER A 499 34.55 -1.96 45.24
C SER A 499 34.62 -0.45 45.40
N THR A 500 35.81 0.15 45.31
CA THR A 500 36.01 1.62 45.39
C THR A 500 36.57 2.18 44.10
N LYS A 501 36.36 3.48 43.86
CA LYS A 501 36.88 4.20 42.68
C LYS A 501 38.40 4.05 42.52
N LYS A 502 39.17 4.27 43.60
CA LYS A 502 40.64 4.12 43.59
C LYS A 502 41.08 2.71 43.17
N LYS A 503 40.38 1.67 43.66
CA LYS A 503 40.65 0.27 43.32
C LYS A 503 40.31 -0.04 41.87
N ARG A 504 39.20 0.52 41.34
CA ARG A 504 38.85 0.45 39.91
C ARG A 504 39.90 1.07 39.02
N GLU A 505 40.30 2.30 39.32
CA GLU A 505 41.32 3.02 38.54
C GLU A 505 42.65 2.26 38.52
N THR A 506 43.08 1.74 39.67
CA THR A 506 44.30 0.93 39.78
C THR A 506 44.19 -0.35 38.96
N SER A 507 43.09 -1.10 39.10
CA SER A 507 42.87 -2.38 38.39
C SER A 507 42.76 -2.19 36.87
N ILE A 508 42.08 -1.14 36.42
CA ILE A 508 41.93 -0.80 34.99
C ILE A 508 43.24 -0.27 34.41
N GLY A 509 44.02 0.48 35.19
CA GLY A 509 45.37 0.93 34.83
C GLY A 509 46.31 -0.25 34.57
N GLY A 510 46.23 -1.29 35.40
CA GLY A 510 47.00 -2.54 35.24
C GLY A 510 46.75 -3.26 33.91
N ILE A 511 45.58 -3.10 33.28
CA ILE A 511 45.29 -3.68 31.95
C ILE A 511 46.28 -3.18 30.89
N ALA A 512 46.59 -1.89 30.90
CA ALA A 512 47.53 -1.29 29.94
C ALA A 512 48.98 -1.69 30.23
N LEU A 513 49.29 -2.02 31.48
CA LEU A 513 50.62 -2.44 31.94
C LEU A 513 50.85 -3.95 31.77
N GLY A 514 49.81 -4.72 31.45
CA GLY A 514 49.88 -6.18 31.31
C GLY A 514 49.69 -6.94 32.62
N ASP A 515 49.34 -6.27 33.71
CA ASP A 515 49.18 -6.83 35.06
C ASP A 515 47.84 -7.58 35.26
N VAL A 516 47.28 -8.12 34.19
CA VAL A 516 46.01 -8.84 34.19
C VAL A 516 46.27 -10.32 33.98
N THR A 517 45.77 -11.14 34.91
CA THR A 517 45.79 -12.60 34.74
C THR A 517 44.71 -13.00 33.74
N TRP A 518 45.13 -13.40 32.54
CA TRP A 518 44.23 -13.85 31.49
C TRP A 518 43.85 -15.31 31.67
N ARG A 519 42.58 -15.61 31.42
CA ARG A 519 42.10 -16.97 31.22
C ARG A 519 41.76 -17.14 29.75
N ASP A 520 42.15 -18.28 29.18
CA ASP A 520 41.66 -18.65 27.85
C ASP A 520 40.14 -18.81 27.95
N THR A 521 39.44 -18.21 27.00
CA THR A 521 38.00 -18.39 26.98
C THR A 521 37.69 -19.76 26.36
N PRO A 522 36.81 -20.58 26.94
CA PRO A 522 36.61 -21.97 26.51
C PRO A 522 36.44 -22.12 24.98
N LEU A 523 36.94 -23.22 24.39
CA LEU A 523 36.89 -23.44 22.93
C LEU A 523 35.47 -23.36 22.34
N ASP A 524 34.45 -23.80 23.08
CA ASP A 524 33.02 -23.65 22.71
C ASP A 524 32.58 -22.17 22.63
N TYR A 525 33.24 -21.28 23.38
CA TYR A 525 33.02 -19.83 23.35
C TYR A 525 33.79 -19.13 22.23
N ALA A 526 35.03 -19.55 21.94
CA ALA A 526 35.73 -19.07 20.75
C ALA A 526 34.95 -19.44 19.48
N ASN A 527 34.31 -20.63 19.47
CA ASN A 527 33.41 -21.04 18.41
C ASN A 527 32.07 -20.31 18.45
N LYS A 528 31.39 -20.10 19.59
CA LYS A 528 30.14 -19.31 19.64
C LYS A 528 30.34 -17.82 19.33
N LEU A 529 31.49 -17.23 19.68
CA LEU A 529 31.85 -15.87 19.28
C LEU A 529 32.30 -15.76 17.82
N LYS A 530 32.90 -16.81 17.24
CA LYS A 530 33.26 -16.88 15.81
C LYS A 530 32.09 -17.33 14.93
N LEU A 531 31.14 -18.11 15.44
CA LEU A 531 29.91 -18.52 14.76
C LEU A 531 29.04 -17.29 14.45
N TYR A 532 29.08 -16.26 15.30
CA TYR A 532 28.46 -14.96 14.96
C TYR A 532 29.24 -14.11 13.95
N ASP A 533 30.48 -14.47 13.61
CA ASP A 533 31.20 -13.92 12.46
C ASP A 533 31.00 -14.80 11.19
N PHE A 534 30.45 -16.01 11.33
CA PHE A 534 30.21 -16.98 10.23
C PHE A 534 28.74 -17.15 9.82
N TYR A 535 27.76 -16.69 10.61
CA TYR A 535 26.35 -16.68 10.21
C TYR A 535 25.98 -15.54 9.23
N ILE A 536 26.97 -15.05 8.47
CA ILE A 536 26.81 -14.37 7.18
C ILE A 536 27.85 -14.97 6.23
N GLU A 537 27.78 -16.26 5.95
CA GLU A 537 28.19 -16.89 4.70
C GLU A 537 27.89 -18.39 4.78
N GLU A 538 26.94 -18.82 3.94
CA GLU A 538 26.71 -20.19 3.47
C GLU A 538 26.68 -21.34 4.50
N GLU A 539 25.46 -21.80 4.87
CA GLU A 539 25.21 -23.25 5.01
C GLU A 539 23.77 -23.58 4.62
N ASP A 540 23.60 -24.10 3.40
CA ASP A 540 22.73 -25.26 3.19
C ASP A 540 23.10 -25.96 1.86
N LEU A 541 24.15 -26.81 1.87
CA LEU A 541 24.28 -27.95 0.97
C LEU A 541 25.47 -28.84 1.33
N ARG A 542 25.15 -29.91 2.08
CA ARG A 542 25.60 -31.32 1.92
C ARG A 542 25.96 -31.99 3.23
N VAL A 543 24.93 -32.37 3.98
CA VAL A 543 24.95 -33.64 4.72
C VAL A 543 24.34 -34.71 3.83
N SER A 544 25.18 -35.38 3.05
CA SER A 544 25.00 -36.77 2.63
C SER A 544 26.33 -37.28 2.08
N LEU A 545 26.74 -38.46 2.57
CA LEU A 545 27.98 -39.22 2.28
C LEU A 545 29.18 -38.97 3.20
N SER A 546 29.18 -39.60 4.36
CA SER A 546 29.90 -40.87 4.55
C SER A 546 29.89 -41.29 6.02
N LEU A 547 29.83 -42.61 6.23
CA LEU A 547 29.91 -43.39 7.48
C LEU A 547 28.63 -44.14 7.85
N ALA A 548 28.20 -44.99 6.92
CA ALA A 548 27.84 -46.35 7.27
C ALA A 548 28.87 -47.27 6.59
N VAL A 549 29.67 -47.89 7.44
CA VAL A 549 30.33 -49.18 7.24
C VAL A 549 29.32 -50.23 6.79
#